data_AF-A0A8H5G8K5-F1
#
_entry.id   AF-A0A8H5G8K5-F1
#
_cell.length_a   1.000
_cell.length_b   1.000
_cell.length_c   1.000
_cell.angle_alpha   90.00
_cell.angle_beta   90.00
_cell.angle_gamma   90.00
#
_symmetry.space_group_name_H-M   'P 1'
#
loop_
_entity.id
_entity.type
_entity.pdbx_description
1 polymer ?
#
loop_
_entity_poly.entity_id
_entity_poly.type
_entity_poly.pdbx_seq_one_letter_code
_entity_poly.pdbx_strand_id
1 'polypeptide(L)'
;MTSPNKPCSNLILELESLRVRAEESCNKLKAILPSSRVFFASDPSYETQQSSYYTASQGSLTPTCRVLPRGTEEVSKILKLATREEERQGEDGGCHFAVRTGGHMSWSGASNIGLEGFTIDLQGLMLEREEGQGEEHGSDVRAKVSKDNKVVSISAGARWRDVYSVLKPENLSTVGGRVGDVGVGGYSAGPVWGGSQFYSIEQAPKLLDKLVKFTEKLDSDPKAFWGLSMAWNPATKDYIIWTLQTYLKPEPYPPLWDDFAVMVNDSTTKPLADMMGIKNLVDITEEFQEADPGKHGRSRWLSMTYRPNAKFHLDLHAKGGELFEPYHDRPGVHWAVSIQPIPKRFASGQASLTNGGNRAV
;
A
#
# COMPACT_ATOMS: atom_id res chain seq x y z
N MET A 1 18.79 -1.85 24.82
CA MET A 1 18.45 -1.21 26.11
C MET A 1 16.95 -0.97 26.10
N THR A 2 16.20 -1.78 26.85
CA THR A 2 14.74 -1.67 26.99
C THR A 2 14.41 -0.43 27.80
N SER A 3 13.62 0.47 27.23
CA SER A 3 13.06 1.64 27.93
C SER A 3 12.32 1.18 29.20
N PRO A 4 12.49 1.85 30.35
CA PRO A 4 11.78 1.49 31.58
C PRO A 4 10.28 1.69 31.37
N ASN A 5 9.48 0.68 31.74
CA ASN A 5 8.02 0.74 31.73
C ASN A 5 7.54 1.99 32.49
N LYS A 6 7.05 3.00 31.75
CA LYS A 6 6.40 4.18 32.34
C LYS A 6 5.20 3.72 33.19
N PRO A 7 4.97 4.27 34.39
CA PRO A 7 3.78 3.97 35.19
C PRO A 7 2.50 4.31 34.40
N CYS A 8 1.45 3.48 34.51
CA CYS A 8 0.19 3.70 33.79
C CYS A 8 -0.44 5.09 34.02
N SER A 9 -0.28 5.66 35.21
CA SER A 9 -0.75 7.03 35.51
C SER A 9 -0.09 8.09 34.63
N ASN A 10 1.19 7.92 34.31
CA ASN A 10 1.92 8.87 33.47
C ASN A 10 1.54 8.73 32.00
N LEU A 11 1.22 7.51 31.55
CA LEU A 11 0.68 7.26 30.20
C LEU A 11 -0.68 7.93 30.00
N ILE A 12 -1.57 7.88 31.00
CA ILE A 12 -2.89 8.54 30.93
C ILE A 12 -2.74 10.05 30.80
N LEU A 13 -1.90 10.67 31.64
CA LEU A 13 -1.67 12.12 31.60
C LEU A 13 -1.04 12.57 30.26
N GLU A 14 -0.12 11.76 29.72
CA GLU A 14 0.52 12.02 28.43
C GLU A 14 -0.51 11.96 27.28
N LEU A 15 -1.35 10.93 27.25
CA LEU A 15 -2.44 10.76 26.30
C LEU A 15 -3.49 11.88 26.38
N GLU A 16 -3.89 12.27 27.59
CA GLU A 16 -4.80 13.40 27.81
C GLU A 16 -4.20 14.70 27.27
N SER A 17 -2.92 14.94 27.54
CA SER A 17 -2.22 16.12 27.04
C SER A 17 -2.16 16.16 25.51
N LEU A 18 -1.89 15.02 24.86
CA LEU A 18 -1.84 14.88 23.40
C LEU A 18 -3.23 15.13 22.80
N ARG A 19 -4.27 14.58 23.42
CA ARG A 19 -5.65 14.79 22.99
C ARG A 19 -6.05 16.27 23.06
N VAL A 20 -5.73 16.97 24.16
CA VAL A 20 -6.04 18.41 24.29
C VAL A 20 -5.36 19.21 23.18
N ARG A 21 -4.09 18.90 22.88
CA ARG A 21 -3.36 19.55 21.77
C ARG A 21 -3.99 19.25 20.41
N ALA A 22 -4.43 18.01 20.18
CA ALA A 22 -5.14 17.65 18.95
C ALA A 22 -6.48 18.40 18.82
N GLU A 23 -7.24 18.55 19.91
CA GLU A 23 -8.49 19.32 19.93
C GLU A 23 -8.24 20.81 19.61
N GLU A 24 -7.22 21.42 20.19
CA GLU A 24 -6.79 22.80 19.85
C GLU A 24 -6.44 22.94 18.36
N SER A 25 -5.70 21.97 17.82
CA SER A 25 -5.30 21.91 16.42
C SER A 25 -6.52 21.86 15.49
N CYS A 26 -7.45 20.97 15.79
CA CYS A 26 -8.71 20.81 15.06
C CYS A 26 -9.57 22.08 15.10
N ASN A 27 -9.62 22.77 16.24
CA ASN A 27 -10.33 24.03 16.37
C ASN A 27 -9.68 25.16 15.55
N LYS A 28 -8.35 25.24 15.54
CA LYS A 28 -7.61 26.18 14.67
C LYS A 28 -7.86 25.89 13.20
N LEU A 29 -7.86 24.62 12.79
CA LEU A 29 -8.19 24.19 11.43
C LEU A 29 -9.61 24.62 11.03
N LYS A 30 -10.59 24.43 11.91
CA LYS A 30 -11.97 24.84 11.69
C LYS A 30 -12.12 26.36 11.52
N ALA A 31 -11.23 27.15 12.12
CA ALA A 31 -11.23 28.61 11.99
C ALA A 31 -10.61 29.11 10.68
N ILE A 32 -9.64 28.39 10.10
CA ILE A 32 -8.92 28.81 8.89
C ILE A 32 -9.44 28.17 7.59
N LEU A 33 -10.31 27.16 7.69
CA LEU A 33 -10.94 26.45 6.58
C LEU A 33 -12.45 26.67 6.56
N PRO A 34 -13.13 26.49 5.42
CA PRO A 34 -14.58 26.42 5.38
C PRO A 34 -15.13 25.36 6.36
N SER A 35 -16.29 25.63 6.96
CA SER A 35 -16.90 24.76 7.98
C SER A 35 -17.19 23.34 7.48
N SER A 36 -17.35 23.15 6.18
CA SER A 36 -17.56 21.85 5.53
C SER A 36 -16.28 21.04 5.28
N ARG A 37 -15.14 21.44 5.89
CA ARG A 37 -13.84 20.76 5.74
C ARG A 37 -13.41 19.99 6.96
N VAL A 38 -13.87 20.33 8.17
CA VAL A 38 -13.39 19.73 9.42
C VAL A 38 -14.54 19.02 10.12
N PHE A 39 -14.39 17.72 10.32
CA PHE A 39 -15.40 16.85 10.90
C PHE A 39 -14.89 16.22 12.20
N PHE A 40 -15.68 16.31 13.25
CA PHE A 40 -15.46 15.65 14.54
C PHE A 40 -16.29 14.37 14.63
N ALA A 41 -16.07 13.56 15.66
CA ALA A 41 -16.81 12.29 15.85
C ALA A 41 -18.34 12.45 15.92
N SER A 42 -18.84 13.65 16.24
CA SER A 42 -20.28 13.97 16.22
C SER A 42 -20.86 14.16 14.82
N ASP A 43 -20.03 14.33 13.78
CA ASP A 43 -20.46 14.59 12.40
C ASP A 43 -20.67 13.28 11.62
N PRO A 44 -21.78 13.08 10.89
CA PRO A 44 -22.00 11.86 10.09
C PRO A 44 -20.91 11.58 9.04
N SER A 45 -20.30 12.63 8.50
CA SER A 45 -19.18 12.52 7.56
C SER A 45 -17.94 11.87 8.18
N TYR A 46 -17.74 12.01 9.49
CA TYR A 46 -16.66 11.35 10.21
C TYR A 46 -16.83 9.83 10.15
N GLU A 47 -18.03 9.33 10.46
CA GLU A 47 -18.32 7.89 10.47
C GLU A 47 -18.25 7.30 9.06
N THR A 48 -18.73 8.03 8.05
CA THR A 48 -18.60 7.60 6.64
C THR A 48 -17.13 7.43 6.22
N GLN A 49 -16.26 8.32 6.69
CA GLN A 49 -14.82 8.18 6.47
C GLN A 49 -14.24 7.04 7.32
N GLN A 50 -14.66 6.88 8.58
CA GLN A 50 -14.18 5.83 9.49
C GLN A 50 -14.47 4.42 8.96
N SER A 51 -15.68 4.17 8.45
CA SER A 51 -16.11 2.85 8.00
C SER A 51 -15.51 2.42 6.65
N SER A 52 -14.93 3.37 5.90
CA SER A 52 -14.41 3.14 4.55
C SER A 52 -12.93 2.75 4.48
N TYR A 53 -12.25 2.53 5.62
CA TYR A 53 -10.91 1.96 5.63
C TYR A 53 -10.94 0.47 5.21
N TYR A 54 -9.93 0.06 4.44
CA TYR A 54 -9.81 -1.33 3.99
C TYR A 54 -9.50 -2.29 5.15
N THR A 55 -8.59 -1.90 6.06
CA THR A 55 -8.20 -2.74 7.19
C THR A 55 -8.85 -2.31 8.50
N ALA A 56 -9.21 -3.31 9.32
CA ALA A 56 -9.74 -3.07 10.66
C ALA A 56 -8.75 -2.32 11.56
N SER A 57 -7.43 -2.60 11.44
CA SER A 57 -6.40 -1.90 12.22
C SER A 57 -6.30 -0.41 11.89
N GLN A 58 -6.56 -0.03 10.64
CA GLN A 58 -6.64 1.39 10.26
C GLN A 58 -7.98 2.00 10.69
N GLY A 59 -9.07 1.27 10.47
CA GLY A 59 -10.42 1.68 10.84
C GLY A 59 -10.70 1.69 12.35
N SER A 60 -9.80 1.19 13.20
CA SER A 60 -9.93 1.29 14.65
C SER A 60 -9.32 2.56 15.24
N LEU A 61 -8.49 3.28 14.48
CA LEU A 61 -7.92 4.56 14.93
C LEU A 61 -8.95 5.68 14.77
N THR A 62 -9.19 6.42 15.86
CA THR A 62 -10.19 7.49 15.93
C THR A 62 -9.50 8.84 16.09
N PRO A 63 -9.15 9.53 14.98
CA PRO A 63 -8.53 10.85 15.05
C PRO A 63 -9.48 11.86 15.70
N THR A 64 -8.94 12.88 16.38
CA THR A 64 -9.74 13.92 17.04
C THR A 64 -10.62 14.68 16.04
N CYS A 65 -10.10 14.96 14.85
CA CYS A 65 -10.91 15.40 13.73
C CYS A 65 -10.38 14.87 12.39
N ARG A 66 -11.22 14.98 11.37
CA ARG A 66 -10.93 14.64 9.98
C ARG A 66 -11.03 15.90 9.13
N VAL A 67 -10.02 16.15 8.31
CA VAL A 67 -9.90 17.35 7.48
C VAL A 67 -9.97 16.93 6.00
N LEU A 68 -10.91 17.49 5.25
CA LEU A 68 -11.22 17.11 3.88
C LEU A 68 -10.95 18.29 2.92
N PRO A 69 -9.69 18.63 2.63
CA PRO A 69 -9.36 19.77 1.76
C PRO A 69 -9.86 19.55 0.33
N ARG A 70 -10.26 20.62 -0.37
CA ARG A 70 -10.69 20.57 -1.78
C ARG A 70 -9.65 21.04 -2.78
N GLY A 71 -8.66 21.80 -2.35
CA GLY A 71 -7.66 22.40 -3.22
C GLY A 71 -6.29 22.55 -2.57
N THR A 72 -5.31 22.90 -3.39
CA THR A 72 -3.91 23.11 -3.00
C THR A 72 -3.75 24.20 -1.94
N GLU A 73 -4.56 25.27 -2.01
CA GLU A 73 -4.55 26.35 -1.01
C GLU A 73 -4.97 25.86 0.38
N GLU A 74 -6.03 25.05 0.48
CA GLU A 74 -6.50 24.49 1.75
C GLU A 74 -5.46 23.51 2.32
N VAL A 75 -4.85 22.67 1.48
CA VAL A 75 -3.72 21.80 1.90
C VAL A 75 -2.55 22.64 2.44
N SER A 76 -2.19 23.73 1.75
CA SER A 76 -1.12 24.63 2.20
C SER A 76 -1.42 25.25 3.56
N LYS A 77 -2.67 25.68 3.81
CA LYS A 77 -3.10 26.21 5.12
C LYS A 77 -2.98 25.17 6.23
N ILE A 78 -3.42 23.94 5.97
CA ILE A 78 -3.34 22.82 6.92
C ILE A 78 -1.87 22.55 7.30
N LEU A 79 -0.99 22.41 6.31
CA LEU A 79 0.43 22.11 6.54
C LEU A 79 1.14 23.26 7.27
N LYS A 80 0.88 24.52 6.87
CA LYS A 80 1.45 25.68 7.56
C LYS A 80 1.03 25.76 9.02
N LEU A 81 -0.23 25.44 9.33
CA LEU A 81 -0.67 25.35 10.73
C LEU A 81 0.10 24.26 11.46
N ALA A 82 0.18 23.06 10.87
CA ALA A 82 0.83 21.92 11.50
C ALA A 82 2.30 22.20 11.82
N THR A 83 3.05 22.72 10.83
CA THR A 83 4.46 23.10 10.98
C THR A 83 4.66 24.18 12.05
N ARG A 84 3.82 25.23 12.09
CA ARG A 84 3.94 26.29 13.10
C ARG A 84 3.72 25.78 14.52
N GLU A 85 2.81 24.83 14.71
CA GLU A 85 2.55 24.26 16.03
C GLU A 85 3.66 23.31 16.46
N GLU A 86 4.25 22.56 15.52
CA GLU A 86 5.46 21.76 15.75
C GLU A 86 6.64 22.64 16.15
N GLU A 87 6.90 23.75 15.43
CA GLU A 87 7.94 24.72 15.78
C GLU A 87 7.74 25.34 17.17
N ARG A 88 6.48 25.57 17.58
CA ARG A 88 6.14 26.19 18.86
C ARG A 88 6.30 25.25 20.06
N GLN A 89 6.01 23.96 19.87
CA GLN A 89 5.84 23.01 20.98
C GLN A 89 6.84 21.85 20.94
N GLY A 90 7.72 21.79 19.93
CA GLY A 90 8.63 20.68 19.69
C GLY A 90 7.95 19.47 19.04
N GLU A 91 8.74 18.48 18.63
CA GLU A 91 8.26 17.26 17.95
C GLU A 91 7.15 16.56 18.75
N ASP A 92 7.25 16.50 20.08
CA ASP A 92 6.28 15.83 20.98
C ASP A 92 5.02 16.67 21.31
N GLY A 93 5.01 17.94 20.89
CA GLY A 93 3.96 18.92 21.18
C GLY A 93 3.18 19.41 19.96
N GLY A 94 3.56 18.96 18.75
CA GLY A 94 3.01 19.45 17.50
C GLY A 94 1.60 18.99 17.17
N CYS A 95 1.05 19.58 16.11
CA CYS A 95 -0.16 19.15 15.42
C CYS A 95 0.08 17.84 14.65
N HIS A 96 0.05 16.69 15.33
CA HIS A 96 0.26 15.42 14.62
C HIS A 96 -0.87 15.12 13.63
N PHE A 97 -0.51 14.59 12.47
CA PHE A 97 -1.48 14.20 11.47
C PHE A 97 -1.08 12.95 10.69
N ALA A 98 -2.09 12.26 10.19
CA ALA A 98 -1.94 11.25 9.14
C ALA A 98 -2.55 11.75 7.84
N VAL A 99 -2.05 11.24 6.71
CA VAL A 99 -2.57 11.56 5.37
C VAL A 99 -3.23 10.32 4.78
N ARG A 100 -4.42 10.51 4.21
CA ARG A 100 -5.22 9.46 3.59
C ARG A 100 -5.59 9.83 2.16
N THR A 101 -5.50 8.85 1.26
CA THR A 101 -6.29 8.82 0.01
C THR A 101 -7.35 7.72 0.11
N GLY A 102 -7.12 6.53 -0.44
CA GLY A 102 -8.10 5.42 -0.43
C GLY A 102 -8.19 4.66 0.90
N GLY A 103 -7.25 4.87 1.84
CA GLY A 103 -7.25 4.17 3.13
C GLY A 103 -6.95 2.67 3.03
N HIS A 104 -6.17 2.27 2.02
CA HIS A 104 -5.96 0.86 1.65
C HIS A 104 -4.74 0.19 2.32
N MET A 105 -3.97 0.94 3.12
CA MET A 105 -2.74 0.44 3.76
C MET A 105 -3.03 -0.61 4.85
N SER A 106 -2.07 -1.50 5.04
CA SER A 106 -2.22 -2.71 5.86
C SER A 106 -1.96 -2.52 7.35
N TRP A 107 -1.39 -1.38 7.75
CA TRP A 107 -0.95 -1.18 9.13
C TRP A 107 -1.51 0.05 9.79
N SER A 108 -1.72 -0.09 11.10
CA SER A 108 -2.14 0.99 12.01
C SER A 108 -1.16 2.16 11.94
N GLY A 109 -1.67 3.38 11.85
CA GLY A 109 -0.87 4.60 11.77
C GLY A 109 -0.45 4.98 10.35
N ALA A 110 -0.72 4.16 9.32
CA ALA A 110 -0.22 4.41 7.96
C ALA A 110 -0.90 5.58 7.27
N SER A 111 -2.23 5.63 7.38
CA SER A 111 -3.12 6.62 6.76
C SER A 111 -4.26 7.03 7.69
N ASN A 112 -4.06 6.83 9.00
CA ASN A 112 -4.96 7.23 10.06
C ASN A 112 -4.13 7.43 11.33
N ILE A 113 -4.67 8.15 12.31
CA ILE A 113 -4.01 8.47 13.58
C ILE A 113 -5.04 8.35 14.71
N GLY A 114 -4.59 8.11 15.95
CA GLY A 114 -5.47 8.07 17.11
C GLY A 114 -5.88 9.46 17.58
N LEU A 115 -6.40 9.54 18.79
CA LEU A 115 -6.89 10.78 19.42
C LEU A 115 -5.80 11.85 19.57
N GLU A 116 -4.53 11.46 19.47
CA GLU A 116 -3.37 12.34 19.51
C GLU A 116 -3.22 13.26 18.28
N GLY A 117 -4.07 13.13 17.25
CA GLY A 117 -3.97 13.99 16.06
C GLY A 117 -5.22 14.06 15.18
N PHE A 118 -5.02 14.53 13.95
CA PHE A 118 -6.07 14.62 12.93
C PHE A 118 -5.70 13.89 11.64
N THR A 119 -6.69 13.49 10.85
CA THR A 119 -6.44 12.89 9.52
C THR A 119 -6.76 13.86 8.41
N ILE A 120 -5.82 14.09 7.50
CA ILE A 120 -6.04 14.80 6.24
C ILE A 120 -6.51 13.78 5.20
N ASP A 121 -7.79 13.80 4.83
CA ASP A 121 -8.33 12.95 3.77
C ASP A 121 -8.30 13.69 2.44
N LEU A 122 -7.35 13.33 1.61
CA LEU A 122 -7.17 13.87 0.27
C LEU A 122 -8.32 13.48 -0.66
N GLN A 123 -9.24 12.58 -0.32
CA GLN A 123 -10.41 12.33 -1.18
C GLN A 123 -11.27 13.58 -1.41
N GLY A 124 -11.14 14.61 -0.57
CA GLY A 124 -11.71 15.93 -0.87
C GLY A 124 -11.05 16.63 -2.06
N LEU A 125 -9.78 16.37 -2.34
CA LEU A 125 -8.99 17.13 -3.31
C LEU A 125 -9.52 16.91 -4.72
N MET A 126 -9.87 18.02 -5.38
CA MET A 126 -10.36 18.03 -6.76
C MET A 126 -9.30 18.62 -7.69
N LEU A 127 -9.40 18.31 -8.98
CA LEU A 127 -8.60 18.99 -9.99
C LEU A 127 -9.03 20.46 -10.12
N GLU A 128 -8.06 21.34 -10.34
CA GLU A 128 -8.32 22.75 -10.63
C GLU A 128 -9.07 22.87 -11.96
N ARG A 129 -9.98 23.85 -12.05
CA ARG A 129 -10.74 24.13 -13.27
C ARG A 129 -9.85 24.84 -14.28
N GLU A 130 -10.02 24.52 -15.56
CA GLU A 130 -9.52 25.39 -16.63
C GLU A 130 -10.39 26.67 -16.66
N GLU A 131 -9.75 27.84 -16.62
CA GLU A 131 -10.44 29.12 -16.80
C GLU A 131 -11.19 29.14 -18.14
N GLY A 132 -12.49 29.47 -18.11
CA GLY A 132 -13.30 29.70 -19.31
C GLY A 132 -14.29 28.60 -19.70
N GLN A 133 -14.44 27.51 -18.92
CA GLN A 133 -15.56 26.57 -19.08
C GLN A 133 -16.69 26.96 -18.12
N GLY A 134 -17.85 27.29 -18.69
CA GLY A 134 -18.99 27.93 -18.01
C GLY A 134 -19.50 27.19 -16.76
N GLU A 135 -20.23 27.95 -15.95
CA GLU A 135 -20.84 27.52 -14.68
C GLU A 135 -22.00 26.52 -14.87
N GLU A 136 -21.76 25.32 -15.38
CA GLU A 136 -22.70 24.21 -15.21
C GLU A 136 -22.30 23.35 -14.01
N HIS A 137 -22.90 23.68 -12.86
CA HIS A 137 -23.14 22.80 -11.71
C HIS A 137 -22.12 21.67 -11.43
N GLY A 138 -21.15 21.97 -10.56
CA GLY A 138 -20.86 21.10 -9.41
C GLY A 138 -20.38 19.65 -9.62
N SER A 139 -19.61 19.32 -10.65
CA SER A 139 -18.96 18.00 -10.67
C SER A 139 -17.62 18.01 -9.91
N ASP A 140 -17.54 17.16 -8.89
CA ASP A 140 -16.33 16.82 -8.15
C ASP A 140 -15.39 16.03 -9.09
N VAL A 141 -14.58 16.72 -9.90
CA VAL A 141 -13.68 16.08 -10.88
C VAL A 141 -12.37 15.65 -10.23
N ARG A 142 -12.13 14.33 -10.20
CA ARG A 142 -10.88 13.73 -9.69
C ARG A 142 -9.96 13.18 -10.78
N ALA A 143 -10.44 13.05 -12.01
CA ALA A 143 -9.64 12.68 -13.17
C ALA A 143 -10.20 13.36 -14.43
N LYS A 144 -9.32 13.74 -15.36
CA LYS A 144 -9.70 14.39 -16.64
C LYS A 144 -8.76 13.94 -17.75
N VAL A 145 -9.33 13.61 -18.90
CA VAL A 145 -8.57 13.30 -20.13
C VAL A 145 -8.31 14.60 -20.91
N SER A 146 -7.10 14.76 -21.44
CA SER A 146 -6.72 15.89 -22.29
C SER A 146 -7.47 15.86 -23.63
N LYS A 147 -7.60 17.01 -24.29
CA LYS A 147 -8.33 17.12 -25.58
C LYS A 147 -7.79 16.23 -26.70
N ASP A 148 -6.50 15.90 -26.64
CA ASP A 148 -5.82 15.03 -27.61
C ASP A 148 -5.81 13.55 -27.21
N ASN A 149 -6.48 13.20 -26.10
CA ASN A 149 -6.59 11.83 -25.56
C ASN A 149 -5.25 11.17 -25.20
N LYS A 150 -4.18 11.95 -24.99
CA LYS A 150 -2.84 11.44 -24.67
C LYS A 150 -2.48 11.50 -23.18
N VAL A 151 -3.13 12.37 -22.42
CA VAL A 151 -2.81 12.62 -21.02
C VAL A 151 -4.06 12.49 -20.18
N VAL A 152 -3.95 11.81 -19.04
CA VAL A 152 -4.96 11.83 -17.99
C VAL A 152 -4.38 12.58 -16.79
N SER A 153 -5.00 13.69 -16.41
CA SER A 153 -4.72 14.39 -15.17
C SER A 153 -5.51 13.72 -14.05
N ILE A 154 -4.84 13.40 -12.93
CA ILE A 154 -5.44 12.65 -11.82
C ILE A 154 -5.16 13.40 -10.51
N SER A 155 -6.20 13.64 -9.72
CA SER A 155 -6.07 14.21 -8.38
C SER A 155 -5.38 13.22 -7.43
N ALA A 156 -4.52 13.72 -6.53
CA ALA A 156 -3.95 12.90 -5.45
C ALA A 156 -5.03 12.34 -4.50
N GLY A 157 -6.24 12.91 -4.55
CA GLY A 157 -7.45 12.45 -3.88
C GLY A 157 -8.22 11.34 -4.59
N ALA A 158 -7.89 11.04 -5.84
CA ALA A 158 -8.62 10.07 -6.64
C ALA A 158 -8.44 8.65 -6.11
N ARG A 159 -9.45 7.82 -6.34
CA ARG A 159 -9.34 6.36 -6.35
C ARG A 159 -9.23 5.88 -7.80
N TRP A 160 -8.67 4.70 -8.02
CA TRP A 160 -8.53 4.15 -9.37
C TRP A 160 -9.85 4.00 -10.13
N ARG A 161 -10.97 3.78 -9.42
CA ARG A 161 -12.31 3.79 -10.02
C ARG A 161 -12.72 5.15 -10.62
N ASP A 162 -12.23 6.26 -10.06
CA ASP A 162 -12.47 7.61 -10.58
C ASP A 162 -11.68 7.84 -11.88
N VAL A 163 -10.51 7.23 -12.00
CA VAL A 163 -9.68 7.29 -13.21
C VAL A 163 -10.32 6.44 -14.32
N TYR A 164 -10.73 5.21 -13.99
CA TYR A 164 -11.33 4.31 -14.97
C TYR A 164 -12.70 4.79 -15.45
N SER A 165 -13.46 5.54 -14.64
CA SER A 165 -14.75 6.08 -15.06
C SER A 165 -14.64 7.12 -16.18
N VAL A 166 -13.52 7.85 -16.27
CA VAL A 166 -13.27 8.83 -17.34
C VAL A 166 -12.52 8.23 -18.54
N LEU A 167 -11.73 7.18 -18.34
CA LEU A 167 -10.99 6.52 -19.44
C LEU A 167 -11.86 5.57 -20.26
N LYS A 168 -12.78 4.84 -19.61
CA LYS A 168 -13.60 3.82 -20.27
C LYS A 168 -14.47 4.38 -21.41
N PRO A 169 -15.18 5.53 -21.25
CA PRO A 169 -15.98 6.11 -22.34
C PRO A 169 -15.14 6.52 -23.55
N GLU A 170 -13.89 6.95 -23.32
CA GLU A 170 -12.94 7.36 -24.36
C GLU A 170 -12.17 6.19 -25.00
N ASN A 171 -12.47 4.95 -24.59
CA ASN A 171 -11.74 3.74 -24.99
C ASN A 171 -10.21 3.84 -24.74
N LEU A 172 -9.84 4.48 -23.63
CA LEU A 172 -8.45 4.65 -23.21
C LEU A 172 -8.09 3.70 -22.06
N SER A 173 -6.80 3.51 -21.83
CA SER A 173 -6.26 2.73 -20.71
C SER A 173 -4.97 3.38 -20.20
N THR A 174 -4.66 3.14 -18.92
CA THR A 174 -3.42 3.58 -18.29
C THR A 174 -2.95 2.53 -17.29
N VAL A 175 -1.67 2.53 -16.96
CA VAL A 175 -1.11 1.68 -15.90
C VAL A 175 -1.66 2.17 -14.56
N GLY A 176 -2.19 1.25 -13.75
CA GLY A 176 -2.83 1.62 -12.50
C GLY A 176 -3.25 0.47 -11.61
N GLY A 177 -3.80 0.81 -10.45
CA GLY A 177 -4.27 -0.13 -9.44
C GLY A 177 -5.49 -0.92 -9.91
N ARG A 178 -5.36 -2.24 -9.90
CA ARG A 178 -6.42 -3.19 -10.29
C ARG A 178 -7.69 -3.08 -9.43
N VAL A 179 -7.54 -2.74 -8.16
CA VAL A 179 -8.65 -2.58 -7.21
C VAL A 179 -9.11 -1.12 -7.23
N GLY A 180 -10.35 -0.89 -7.68
CA GLY A 180 -10.87 0.45 -7.91
C GLY A 180 -10.93 1.35 -6.68
N ASP A 181 -10.95 0.80 -5.47
CA ASP A 181 -10.97 1.57 -4.22
C ASP A 181 -9.58 1.99 -3.70
N VAL A 182 -8.49 1.52 -4.32
CA VAL A 182 -7.14 1.96 -4.00
C VAL A 182 -6.99 3.44 -4.38
N GLY A 183 -6.43 4.22 -3.45
CA GLY A 183 -6.17 5.64 -3.66
C GLY A 183 -4.92 5.89 -4.49
N VAL A 184 -5.02 6.75 -5.51
CA VAL A 184 -3.93 7.06 -6.44
C VAL A 184 -2.77 7.74 -5.72
N GLY A 185 -3.03 8.76 -4.90
CA GLY A 185 -1.98 9.52 -4.22
C GLY A 185 -1.06 8.64 -3.35
N GLY A 186 -1.64 7.77 -2.54
CA GLY A 186 -0.86 6.82 -1.71
C GLY A 186 -0.21 5.68 -2.51
N TYR A 187 -0.80 5.29 -3.64
CA TYR A 187 -0.23 4.26 -4.53
C TYR A 187 1.01 4.79 -5.27
N SER A 188 1.03 6.06 -5.62
CA SER A 188 2.13 6.71 -6.35
C SER A 188 3.16 7.40 -5.44
N ALA A 189 3.04 7.28 -4.11
CA ALA A 189 3.84 8.07 -3.17
C ALA A 189 5.22 7.47 -2.88
N GLY A 190 6.24 8.32 -2.98
CA GLY A 190 7.55 8.21 -2.34
C GLY A 190 8.52 7.15 -2.91
N PRO A 191 9.83 7.34 -2.70
CA PRO A 191 10.79 6.28 -2.96
C PRO A 191 10.63 5.17 -1.92
N VAL A 192 10.61 3.94 -2.40
CA VAL A 192 10.58 2.70 -1.64
C VAL A 192 11.86 1.92 -1.95
N TRP A 193 12.28 1.01 -1.08
CA TRP A 193 13.33 0.07 -1.43
C TRP A 193 12.69 -1.21 -1.96
N GLY A 194 13.02 -1.62 -3.18
CA GLY A 194 12.41 -2.80 -3.79
C GLY A 194 12.89 -3.09 -5.20
N GLY A 195 12.34 -4.15 -5.77
CA GLY A 195 12.72 -4.69 -7.07
C GLY A 195 12.59 -6.20 -7.10
N SER A 196 13.10 -6.79 -8.16
CA SER A 196 13.09 -8.23 -8.39
C SER A 196 14.46 -8.84 -8.24
N GLN A 197 14.47 -10.09 -7.80
CA GLN A 197 15.64 -10.95 -7.85
C GLN A 197 15.27 -12.29 -8.47
N PHE A 198 16.20 -12.85 -9.24
CA PHE A 198 16.04 -14.13 -9.93
C PHE A 198 17.02 -15.15 -9.37
N TYR A 199 16.59 -16.37 -9.10
CA TYR A 199 17.42 -17.43 -8.52
C TYR A 199 17.23 -18.75 -9.25
N SER A 200 18.24 -19.62 -9.15
CA SER A 200 18.12 -21.03 -9.57
C SER A 200 17.07 -21.76 -8.73
N ILE A 201 16.34 -22.69 -9.34
CA ILE A 201 15.35 -23.52 -8.65
C ILE A 201 15.95 -24.36 -7.52
N GLU A 202 17.24 -24.70 -7.60
CA GLU A 202 17.97 -25.42 -6.54
C GLU A 202 17.96 -24.69 -5.19
N GLN A 203 17.78 -23.36 -5.21
CA GLN A 203 17.75 -22.52 -4.02
C GLN A 203 16.37 -22.48 -3.33
N ALA A 204 15.34 -23.09 -3.93
CA ALA A 204 13.96 -23.05 -3.43
C ALA A 204 13.83 -23.44 -1.94
N PRO A 205 14.45 -24.53 -1.43
CA PRO A 205 14.29 -24.90 -0.03
C PRO A 205 14.71 -23.78 0.95
N LYS A 206 15.87 -23.15 0.70
CA LYS A 206 16.39 -22.08 1.55
C LYS A 206 15.53 -20.82 1.45
N LEU A 207 15.13 -20.43 0.23
CA LEU A 207 14.30 -19.25 0.01
C LEU A 207 12.90 -19.40 0.63
N LEU A 208 12.31 -20.60 0.53
CA LEU A 208 10.98 -20.87 1.09
C LEU A 208 10.99 -20.93 2.62
N ASP A 209 12.01 -21.51 3.25
CA ASP A 209 12.18 -21.47 4.72
C ASP A 209 12.26 -20.02 5.23
N LYS A 210 12.96 -19.18 4.47
CA LYS A 210 13.07 -17.75 4.77
C LYS A 210 11.76 -17.02 4.55
N LEU A 211 11.04 -17.33 3.48
CA LEU A 211 9.72 -16.76 3.19
C LEU A 211 8.72 -17.08 4.32
N VAL A 212 8.78 -18.29 4.89
CA VAL A 212 7.97 -18.66 6.07
C VAL A 212 8.32 -17.77 7.26
N LYS A 213 9.60 -17.67 7.63
CA LYS A 213 10.05 -16.81 8.75
C LYS A 213 9.72 -15.34 8.55
N PHE A 214 9.86 -14.86 7.32
CA PHE A 214 9.45 -13.51 6.92
C PHE A 214 7.94 -13.32 7.16
N THR A 215 7.12 -14.27 6.73
CA THR A 215 5.67 -14.21 6.88
C THR A 215 5.25 -14.18 8.35
N GLU A 216 5.91 -14.94 9.21
CA GLU A 216 5.67 -14.94 10.66
C GLU A 216 5.99 -13.59 11.31
N LYS A 217 7.04 -12.90 10.82
CA LYS A 217 7.45 -11.58 11.31
C LYS A 217 6.70 -10.41 10.66
N LEU A 218 5.97 -10.64 9.57
CA LEU A 218 5.32 -9.59 8.79
C LEU A 218 4.30 -8.78 9.59
N ASP A 219 3.69 -9.39 10.61
CA ASP A 219 2.82 -8.66 11.54
C ASP A 219 3.58 -7.67 12.44
N SER A 220 4.89 -7.83 12.65
CA SER A 220 5.69 -6.87 13.42
C SER A 220 6.21 -5.71 12.58
N ASP A 221 6.45 -5.93 11.28
CA ASP A 221 6.85 -4.89 10.34
C ASP A 221 6.05 -4.98 9.02
N PRO A 222 4.84 -4.38 9.00
CA PRO A 222 3.89 -4.53 7.90
C PRO A 222 4.17 -3.62 6.69
N LYS A 223 5.30 -2.90 6.70
CA LYS A 223 5.74 -2.04 5.59
C LYS A 223 6.40 -2.82 4.45
N ALA A 224 6.47 -4.13 4.61
CA ALA A 224 7.22 -5.06 3.80
C ALA A 224 6.32 -5.90 2.90
N PHE A 225 6.82 -6.27 1.73
CA PHE A 225 6.28 -7.25 0.83
C PHE A 225 7.41 -8.13 0.30
N TRP A 226 7.20 -9.45 0.27
CA TRP A 226 8.09 -10.39 -0.38
C TRP A 226 7.31 -11.49 -1.08
N GLY A 227 7.09 -11.36 -2.38
CA GLY A 227 6.52 -12.43 -3.20
C GLY A 227 7.61 -13.35 -3.73
N LEU A 228 7.29 -14.64 -3.87
CA LEU A 228 8.15 -15.62 -4.51
C LEU A 228 7.35 -16.45 -5.50
N SER A 229 7.83 -16.58 -6.73
CA SER A 229 7.24 -17.40 -7.79
C SER A 229 8.26 -18.41 -8.28
N MET A 230 7.88 -19.69 -8.33
CA MET A 230 8.63 -20.74 -9.02
C MET A 230 7.95 -21.01 -10.36
N ALA A 231 8.63 -20.72 -11.46
CA ALA A 231 8.04 -20.58 -12.79
C ALA A 231 8.79 -21.40 -13.85
N TRP A 232 8.06 -22.00 -14.79
CA TRP A 232 8.64 -22.70 -15.94
C TRP A 232 9.20 -21.72 -16.96
N ASN A 233 10.50 -21.79 -17.25
CA ASN A 233 11.11 -20.97 -18.27
C ASN A 233 11.26 -21.76 -19.60
N PRO A 234 10.41 -21.51 -20.61
CA PRO A 234 10.48 -22.23 -21.88
C PRO A 234 11.76 -21.94 -22.68
N ALA A 235 12.45 -20.82 -22.42
CA ALA A 235 13.68 -20.46 -23.12
C ALA A 235 14.89 -21.27 -22.63
N THR A 236 14.99 -21.53 -21.33
CA THR A 236 16.07 -22.34 -20.74
C THR A 236 15.69 -23.80 -20.56
N LYS A 237 14.42 -24.15 -20.78
CA LYS A 237 13.86 -25.49 -20.52
C LYS A 237 14.10 -25.94 -19.07
N ASP A 238 13.99 -25.00 -18.14
CA ASP A 238 14.21 -25.23 -16.71
C ASP A 238 13.30 -24.30 -15.88
N TYR A 239 13.24 -24.53 -14.58
CA TYR A 239 12.53 -23.68 -13.65
C TYR A 239 13.42 -22.57 -13.12
N ILE A 240 12.81 -21.40 -12.90
CA ILE A 240 13.45 -20.25 -12.28
C ILE A 240 12.61 -19.76 -11.10
N ILE A 241 13.29 -19.22 -10.10
CA ILE A 241 12.63 -18.51 -9.02
C ILE A 241 12.71 -17.02 -9.32
N TRP A 242 11.56 -16.37 -9.31
CA TRP A 242 11.47 -14.92 -9.35
C TRP A 242 10.88 -14.44 -8.03
N THR A 243 11.50 -13.43 -7.45
CA THR A 243 11.02 -12.79 -6.22
C THR A 243 10.76 -11.31 -6.48
N LEU A 244 9.76 -10.77 -5.79
CA LEU A 244 9.48 -9.34 -5.76
C LEU A 244 9.50 -8.87 -4.31
N GLN A 245 10.38 -7.94 -3.98
CA GLN A 245 10.51 -7.35 -2.66
C GLN A 245 10.12 -5.88 -2.72
N THR A 246 9.45 -5.40 -1.68
CA THR A 246 9.22 -3.96 -1.49
C THR A 246 9.17 -3.64 -0.01
N TYR A 247 9.85 -2.57 0.37
CA TYR A 247 9.75 -1.95 1.68
C TYR A 247 9.39 -0.48 1.48
N LEU A 248 8.31 -0.05 2.13
CA LEU A 248 7.69 1.25 1.85
C LEU A 248 8.49 2.46 2.35
N LYS A 249 9.72 2.23 2.85
CA LYS A 249 10.71 3.26 3.13
C LYS A 249 11.92 3.07 2.20
N PRO A 250 12.65 4.13 1.84
CA PRO A 250 13.86 4.06 1.03
C PRO A 250 15.05 3.55 1.87
N GLU A 251 14.89 2.41 2.53
CA GLU A 251 15.83 1.82 3.47
C GLU A 251 16.22 0.42 2.97
N PRO A 252 17.46 0.20 2.50
CA PRO A 252 17.91 -1.10 2.06
C PRO A 252 18.11 -2.05 3.24
N TYR A 253 17.62 -3.29 3.10
CA TYR A 253 17.73 -4.34 4.12
C TYR A 253 17.28 -3.89 5.51
N PRO A 254 16.00 -3.47 5.66
CA PRO A 254 15.46 -3.12 6.97
C PRO A 254 15.53 -4.34 7.91
N PRO A 255 15.35 -4.19 9.23
CA PRO A 255 15.52 -5.27 10.21
C PRO A 255 14.74 -6.57 9.91
N LEU A 256 13.65 -6.50 9.15
CA LEU A 256 12.89 -7.66 8.70
C LEU A 256 13.65 -8.56 7.69
N TRP A 257 14.68 -8.02 7.02
CA TRP A 257 15.55 -8.65 6.02
C TRP A 257 17.05 -8.54 6.39
N ASP A 258 17.39 -8.34 7.66
CA ASP A 258 18.78 -8.25 8.12
C ASP A 258 19.59 -9.52 7.77
N ASP A 259 18.95 -10.68 7.86
CA ASP A 259 19.47 -11.99 7.48
C ASP A 259 19.49 -12.24 5.96
N PHE A 260 18.85 -11.37 5.18
CA PHE A 260 18.80 -11.45 3.72
C PHE A 260 20.06 -10.86 3.09
N ALA A 261 20.60 -9.77 3.65
CA ALA A 261 21.87 -9.19 3.20
C ALA A 261 23.02 -10.21 3.23
N VAL A 262 22.99 -11.13 4.20
CA VAL A 262 23.93 -12.26 4.29
C VAL A 262 23.65 -13.29 3.19
N MET A 263 22.37 -13.58 2.91
CA MET A 263 21.95 -14.54 1.87
C MET A 263 22.34 -14.09 0.46
N VAL A 264 22.10 -12.83 0.10
CA VAL A 264 22.41 -12.34 -1.27
C VAL A 264 23.92 -12.41 -1.57
N ASN A 265 24.73 -12.37 -0.50
CA ASN A 265 26.19 -12.44 -0.56
C ASN A 265 26.76 -13.85 -0.30
N ASP A 266 25.93 -14.83 0.06
CA ASP A 266 26.31 -16.24 0.18
C ASP A 266 26.34 -16.88 -1.21
N SER A 267 27.44 -17.56 -1.53
CA SER A 267 27.66 -18.20 -2.84
C SER A 267 26.59 -19.22 -3.21
N THR A 268 25.87 -19.78 -2.23
CA THR A 268 24.82 -20.77 -2.42
C THR A 268 23.42 -20.18 -2.59
N THR A 269 23.25 -18.87 -2.34
CA THR A 269 21.96 -18.16 -2.42
C THR A 269 22.07 -16.82 -3.14
N LYS A 270 23.14 -16.64 -3.92
CA LYS A 270 23.33 -15.46 -4.76
C LYS A 270 22.28 -15.45 -5.89
N PRO A 271 21.60 -14.31 -6.15
CA PRO A 271 20.75 -14.16 -7.30
C PRO A 271 21.52 -14.31 -8.61
N LEU A 272 20.87 -14.92 -9.60
CA LEU A 272 21.28 -14.89 -11.00
C LEU A 272 21.19 -13.47 -11.57
N ALA A 273 20.20 -12.70 -11.13
CA ALA A 273 20.05 -11.28 -11.43
C ALA A 273 19.42 -10.56 -10.23
N ASP A 274 19.88 -9.34 -9.97
CA ASP A 274 19.43 -8.50 -8.86
C ASP A 274 19.11 -7.10 -9.37
N MET A 275 17.85 -6.70 -9.22
CA MET A 275 17.34 -5.40 -9.63
C MET A 275 16.91 -4.56 -8.42
N MET A 276 17.28 -4.92 -7.20
CA MET A 276 16.91 -4.19 -5.99
C MET A 276 17.49 -2.77 -5.98
N GLY A 277 16.69 -1.80 -5.54
CA GLY A 277 17.14 -0.42 -5.40
C GLY A 277 16.13 0.47 -4.71
N ILE A 278 16.53 1.72 -4.45
CA ILE A 278 15.58 2.77 -4.06
C ILE A 278 14.91 3.28 -5.34
N LYS A 279 13.61 3.04 -5.47
CA LYS A 279 12.80 3.29 -6.66
C LYS A 279 11.44 3.85 -6.27
N ASN A 280 10.66 4.37 -7.20
CA ASN A 280 9.25 4.60 -6.94
C ASN A 280 8.44 3.29 -7.16
N LEU A 281 7.21 3.21 -6.64
CA LEU A 281 6.39 1.99 -6.76
C LEU A 281 5.97 1.69 -8.22
N VAL A 282 5.92 2.72 -9.09
CA VAL A 282 5.60 2.56 -10.52
C VAL A 282 6.73 1.80 -11.22
N ASP A 283 7.99 2.20 -11.04
CA ASP A 283 9.14 1.52 -11.62
C ASP A 283 9.18 0.03 -11.21
N ILE A 284 8.88 -0.27 -9.93
CA ILE A 284 8.81 -1.64 -9.43
C ILE A 284 7.64 -2.41 -10.08
N THR A 285 6.51 -1.75 -10.29
CA THR A 285 5.35 -2.37 -10.94
C THR A 285 5.61 -2.65 -12.43
N GLU A 286 6.28 -1.74 -13.13
CA GLU A 286 6.71 -1.92 -14.52
C GLU A 286 7.72 -3.06 -14.62
N GLU A 287 8.71 -3.11 -13.71
CA GLU A 287 9.65 -4.22 -13.63
C GLU A 287 8.94 -5.57 -13.41
N PHE A 288 7.95 -5.60 -12.50
CA PHE A 288 7.13 -6.78 -12.28
C PHE A 288 6.38 -7.22 -13.54
N GLN A 289 5.76 -6.26 -14.25
CA GLN A 289 5.04 -6.54 -15.48
C GLN A 289 5.97 -7.04 -16.59
N GLU A 290 7.18 -6.49 -16.70
CA GLU A 290 8.16 -6.92 -17.68
C GLU A 290 8.73 -8.32 -17.37
N ALA A 291 8.88 -8.63 -16.07
CA ALA A 291 9.32 -9.93 -15.59
C ALA A 291 8.22 -11.02 -15.68
N ASP A 292 6.93 -10.65 -15.73
CA ASP A 292 5.83 -11.61 -15.82
C ASP A 292 5.79 -12.30 -17.20
N PRO A 293 6.14 -13.59 -17.28
CA PRO A 293 6.09 -14.35 -18.53
C PRO A 293 4.65 -14.54 -19.05
N GLY A 294 3.63 -14.29 -18.24
CA GLY A 294 2.22 -14.25 -18.61
C GLY A 294 1.78 -12.95 -19.29
N LYS A 295 2.62 -11.91 -19.37
CA LYS A 295 2.24 -10.55 -19.79
C LYS A 295 1.62 -10.42 -21.19
N HIS A 296 1.91 -11.38 -22.09
CA HIS A 296 1.37 -11.41 -23.46
C HIS A 296 0.37 -12.56 -23.69
N GLY A 297 0.04 -13.32 -22.65
CA GLY A 297 -0.79 -14.51 -22.72
C GLY A 297 -2.19 -14.33 -22.13
N ARG A 298 -3.04 -15.34 -22.33
CA ARG A 298 -4.28 -15.48 -21.53
C ARG A 298 -3.93 -16.14 -20.21
N SER A 299 -3.99 -15.38 -19.13
CA SER A 299 -3.68 -15.87 -17.78
C SER A 299 -4.93 -16.36 -17.06
N ARG A 300 -4.83 -17.51 -16.38
CA ARG A 300 -5.83 -17.98 -15.43
C ARG A 300 -5.19 -18.05 -14.05
N TRP A 301 -5.71 -17.26 -13.12
CA TRP A 301 -5.29 -17.26 -11.72
C TRP A 301 -6.19 -18.17 -10.90
N LEU A 302 -5.58 -19.08 -10.14
CA LEU A 302 -6.25 -19.91 -9.14
C LEU A 302 -5.53 -19.67 -7.82
N SER A 303 -6.26 -19.22 -6.80
CA SER A 303 -5.70 -18.89 -5.49
C SER A 303 -6.26 -19.81 -4.40
N MET A 304 -5.42 -20.07 -3.42
CA MET A 304 -5.80 -20.68 -2.14
C MET A 304 -5.01 -19.99 -1.03
N THR A 305 -5.51 -20.05 0.20
CA THR A 305 -4.85 -19.47 1.36
C THR A 305 -4.69 -20.55 2.43
N TYR A 306 -3.49 -20.66 3.00
CA TYR A 306 -3.10 -21.69 3.96
C TYR A 306 -2.04 -21.14 4.92
N ARG A 307 -1.76 -21.88 6.00
CA ARG A 307 -0.69 -21.50 6.95
C ARG A 307 0.68 -21.62 6.29
N PRO A 308 1.62 -20.68 6.50
CA PRO A 308 2.96 -20.74 5.90
C PRO A 308 3.66 -22.09 6.15
N ASN A 309 4.10 -22.75 5.08
CA ASN A 309 4.81 -24.03 5.17
C ASN A 309 5.70 -24.27 3.93
N ALA A 310 7.01 -24.31 4.14
CA ALA A 310 7.98 -24.46 3.06
C ALA A 310 7.86 -25.80 2.32
N LYS A 311 7.60 -26.90 3.05
CA LYS A 311 7.40 -28.22 2.44
C LYS A 311 6.17 -28.26 1.54
N PHE A 312 5.05 -27.68 1.99
CA PHE A 312 3.84 -27.62 1.18
C PHE A 312 4.06 -26.84 -0.12
N HIS A 313 4.82 -25.74 -0.08
CA HIS A 313 5.20 -24.99 -1.28
C HIS A 313 6.01 -25.84 -2.27
N LEU A 314 7.00 -26.59 -1.77
CA LEU A 314 7.81 -27.50 -2.59
C LEU A 314 6.97 -28.63 -3.19
N ASP A 315 6.10 -29.26 -2.39
CA ASP A 315 5.22 -30.34 -2.83
C ASP A 315 4.24 -29.85 -3.92
N LEU A 316 3.69 -28.63 -3.75
CA LEU A 316 2.80 -28.00 -4.74
C LEU A 316 3.53 -27.73 -6.06
N HIS A 317 4.77 -27.22 -5.99
CA HIS A 317 5.59 -27.02 -7.18
C HIS A 317 5.95 -28.34 -7.87
N ALA A 318 6.39 -29.35 -7.12
CA ALA A 318 6.69 -30.67 -7.66
C ALA A 318 5.46 -31.27 -8.36
N LYS A 319 4.29 -31.19 -7.73
CA LYS A 319 3.05 -31.68 -8.34
C LYS A 319 2.66 -30.89 -9.59
N GLY A 320 2.85 -29.58 -9.59
CA GLY A 320 2.69 -28.75 -10.78
C GLY A 320 3.63 -29.19 -11.91
N GLY A 321 4.89 -29.50 -11.58
CA GLY A 321 5.87 -30.02 -12.53
C GLY A 321 5.37 -31.27 -13.25
N GLU A 322 4.89 -32.27 -12.50
CA GLU A 322 4.30 -33.49 -13.06
C GLU A 322 3.07 -33.20 -13.95
N LEU A 323 2.17 -32.32 -13.50
CA LEU A 323 0.91 -32.04 -14.20
C LEU A 323 1.14 -31.24 -15.49
N PHE A 324 2.12 -30.35 -15.49
CA PHE A 324 2.37 -29.42 -16.60
C PHE A 324 3.49 -29.86 -17.54
N GLU A 325 4.29 -30.88 -17.19
CA GLU A 325 5.33 -31.47 -18.04
C GLU A 325 4.86 -31.75 -19.48
N PRO A 326 3.68 -32.38 -19.72
CA PRO A 326 3.21 -32.66 -21.09
C PRO A 326 2.94 -31.40 -21.95
N TYR A 327 2.98 -30.21 -21.34
CA TYR A 327 2.70 -28.93 -21.99
C TYR A 327 3.95 -28.05 -22.15
N HIS A 328 5.11 -28.43 -21.60
CA HIS A 328 6.34 -27.61 -21.60
C HIS A 328 6.85 -27.22 -23.00
N ASP A 329 6.59 -28.05 -24.00
CA ASP A 329 6.98 -27.80 -25.39
C ASP A 329 5.92 -27.08 -26.20
N ARG A 330 4.75 -26.80 -25.62
CA ARG A 330 3.69 -26.07 -26.33
C ARG A 330 4.02 -24.58 -26.36
N PRO A 331 4.07 -23.95 -27.55
CA PRO A 331 4.36 -22.53 -27.67
C PRO A 331 3.38 -21.68 -26.85
N GLY A 332 3.91 -20.73 -26.09
CA GLY A 332 3.12 -19.80 -25.29
C GLY A 332 2.52 -20.38 -24.00
N VAL A 333 2.83 -21.63 -23.65
CA VAL A 333 2.45 -22.18 -22.34
C VAL A 333 3.46 -21.74 -21.29
N HIS A 334 2.93 -21.15 -20.22
CA HIS A 334 3.66 -20.81 -19.02
C HIS A 334 2.83 -21.20 -17.80
N TRP A 335 3.49 -21.62 -16.72
CA TRP A 335 2.85 -21.86 -15.44
C TRP A 335 3.80 -21.54 -14.30
N ALA A 336 3.25 -21.17 -13.15
CA ALA A 336 4.03 -20.88 -11.96
C ALA A 336 3.23 -21.23 -10.70
N VAL A 337 3.96 -21.50 -9.63
CA VAL A 337 3.44 -21.40 -8.26
C VAL A 337 3.94 -20.10 -7.67
N SER A 338 3.03 -19.17 -7.44
CA SER A 338 3.32 -17.88 -6.80
C SER A 338 2.82 -17.88 -5.36
N ILE A 339 3.68 -17.45 -4.45
CA ILE A 339 3.44 -17.42 -3.01
C ILE A 339 3.50 -15.96 -2.57
N GLN A 340 2.41 -15.51 -1.97
CA GLN A 340 2.25 -14.16 -1.46
C GLN A 340 2.02 -14.22 0.06
N PRO A 341 2.98 -13.79 0.88
CA PRO A 341 2.76 -13.56 2.30
C PRO A 341 1.64 -12.57 2.53
N ILE A 342 0.71 -12.93 3.41
CA ILE A 342 -0.41 -12.08 3.83
C ILE A 342 -0.28 -11.86 5.34
N PRO A 343 -0.19 -10.61 5.82
CA PRO A 343 -0.22 -10.31 7.25
C PRO A 343 -1.48 -10.88 7.91
N LYS A 344 -1.40 -11.44 9.12
CA LYS A 344 -2.55 -12.07 9.80
C LYS A 344 -3.72 -11.10 9.96
N ARG A 345 -3.39 -9.82 10.19
CA ARG A 345 -4.35 -8.71 10.28
C ARG A 345 -5.23 -8.52 9.04
N PHE A 346 -4.79 -8.91 7.83
CA PHE A 346 -5.63 -8.89 6.63
C PHE A 346 -6.69 -9.98 6.63
N ALA A 347 -6.39 -11.13 7.27
CA ALA A 347 -7.31 -12.25 7.37
C ALA A 347 -8.26 -12.15 8.58
N SER A 348 -8.00 -11.26 9.53
CA SER A 348 -8.77 -11.09 10.76
C SER A 348 -9.59 -9.79 10.76
N GLY A 349 -10.90 -9.88 11.00
CA GLY A 349 -11.75 -8.72 11.32
C GLY A 349 -12.90 -8.47 10.33
N GLN A 350 -13.95 -7.79 10.81
CA GLN A 350 -15.19 -7.54 10.06
C GLN A 350 -14.95 -6.73 8.77
N ALA A 351 -14.01 -5.79 8.77
CA ALA A 351 -13.70 -4.94 7.61
C ALA A 351 -13.16 -5.74 6.40
N SER A 352 -12.40 -6.82 6.65
CA SER A 352 -11.97 -7.75 5.59
C SER A 352 -13.17 -8.44 4.93
N LEU A 353 -14.23 -8.75 5.70
CA LEU A 353 -15.45 -9.39 5.21
C LEU A 353 -16.32 -8.45 4.36
N THR A 354 -16.39 -7.17 4.71
CA THR A 354 -17.28 -6.20 4.05
C THR A 354 -16.63 -5.44 2.91
N ASN A 355 -15.31 -5.24 2.97
CA ASN A 355 -14.58 -4.33 2.06
C ASN A 355 -13.62 -5.07 1.10
N GLY A 356 -13.79 -6.39 0.92
CA GLY A 356 -13.15 -7.15 -0.15
C GLY A 356 -11.80 -7.83 0.17
N GLY A 357 -11.57 -8.24 1.41
CA GLY A 357 -10.39 -9.02 1.81
C GLY A 357 -10.55 -10.53 1.57
N ASN A 358 -9.47 -11.19 1.13
CA ASN A 358 -9.44 -12.65 0.99
C ASN A 358 -9.29 -13.31 2.37
N ARG A 359 -10.26 -14.14 2.76
CA ARG A 359 -10.21 -14.93 4.01
C ARG A 359 -9.18 -16.06 3.89
N ALA A 360 -8.29 -16.18 4.87
CA ALA A 360 -7.59 -17.44 5.14
C ALA A 360 -8.57 -18.41 5.79
N VAL A 361 -8.83 -19.57 5.16
CA VAL A 361 -9.67 -20.64 5.73
C VAL A 361 -8.83 -21.48 6.68
#